data_AF-A0A2A2RHV5-F1
#
_entry.id   AF-A0A2A2RHV5-F1
#
_cell.length_a   1.000
_cell.length_b   1.000
_cell.length_c   1.000
_cell.angle_alpha   90.00
_cell.angle_beta   90.00
_cell.angle_gamma   90.00
#
_symmetry.space_group_name_H-M   'P 1'
#
loop_
_entity.id
_entity.type
_entity.pdbx_description
1 polymer ?
#
loop_
_entity_poly.entity_id
_entity_poly.type
_entity_poly.pdbx_seq_one_letter_code
_entity_poly.pdbx_strand_id
1 'polypeptide(L)'
;MIRLVAAVLHRLELRARMPFRYGIATMTDVPQVIARLTFELPGGREWGLAADLLPPKWFTKDPQQPLDEEVAAMLGVIRGAIRRAADVRAATPFAFWREVHTAQGAWAEEAGCPPLLAHFGTSFVERALLHAVCRANRTNLSAALRGDLFGLDLAALDPELAGLRPADFLPARPPERIHSRHTVGLADPITPADVPAGERLTDGLPQTLEEVVAFYGQRHFKLKVNGDAARDRERLARMARVLATVPGGAAFSLDGNESFREVAAFRDYFGELRADPALAPLWPQLLYVEQPWHRDVALSPALGALARDWPERPPIIIDESDAGLDDLRVALRLGYAGTSHKNCKGVFKSVVHAGRLARRRAAGLPAVHSGEDLGSVGPISPLQDLAAQAALGITSVERNGHHYFTGLRQFPAALQEHARRHHSDLYVPMDDGVPRLDLRGGELRVGSLNAAPFGVPGEPDLPAIPAETVV
;
A
#
# COMPACT_ATOMS: atom_id res chain seq x y z
N MET A 1 -12.02 4.91 29.03
CA MET A 1 -10.74 5.15 28.31
C MET A 1 -10.42 3.90 27.53
N ILE A 2 -9.93 4.05 26.30
CA ILE A 2 -9.44 2.96 25.45
C ILE A 2 -8.11 2.47 26.02
N ARG A 3 -7.93 1.15 26.07
CA ARG A 3 -6.65 0.52 26.40
C ARG A 3 -6.45 -0.82 25.72
N LEU A 4 -5.22 -1.13 25.35
CA LEU A 4 -4.83 -2.47 24.93
C LEU A 4 -4.73 -3.40 26.15
N VAL A 5 -5.31 -4.60 26.06
CA VAL A 5 -5.35 -5.57 27.18
C VAL A 5 -4.81 -6.96 26.85
N ALA A 6 -4.68 -7.30 25.57
CA ALA A 6 -4.02 -8.52 25.14
C ALA A 6 -3.51 -8.36 23.71
N ALA A 7 -2.37 -8.98 23.40
CA ALA A 7 -1.79 -8.95 22.07
C ALA A 7 -1.16 -10.30 21.69
N VAL A 8 -1.58 -10.85 20.55
CA VAL A 8 -1.03 -12.07 19.97
C VAL A 8 -0.57 -11.80 18.55
N LEU A 9 0.65 -12.24 18.21
CA LEU A 9 1.19 -12.20 16.86
C LEU A 9 1.22 -13.61 16.30
N HIS A 10 0.65 -13.80 15.11
CA HIS A 10 0.73 -15.03 14.33
C HIS A 10 1.69 -14.82 13.16
N ARG A 11 2.51 -15.82 12.84
CA ARG A 11 3.51 -15.74 11.76
C ARG A 11 3.40 -16.92 10.80
N LEU A 12 3.41 -16.63 9.51
CA LEU A 12 3.52 -17.61 8.42
C LEU A 12 4.76 -17.32 7.59
N GLU A 13 5.40 -18.36 7.07
CA GLU A 13 6.41 -18.23 6.02
C GLU A 13 5.71 -18.49 4.67
N LEU A 14 5.79 -17.53 3.76
CA LEU A 14 5.20 -17.63 2.43
C LEU A 14 6.31 -17.68 1.38
N ARG A 15 6.04 -18.40 0.30
CA ARG A 15 6.91 -18.48 -0.87
C ARG A 15 6.22 -17.91 -2.10
N ALA A 16 6.92 -17.05 -2.82
CA ALA A 16 6.46 -16.54 -4.10
C ALA A 16 6.54 -17.65 -5.16
N ARG A 17 5.56 -17.67 -6.07
CA ARG A 17 5.53 -18.61 -7.20
C ARG A 17 6.58 -18.32 -8.26
N MET A 18 7.09 -17.09 -8.28
CA MET A 18 8.22 -16.63 -9.10
C MET A 18 8.93 -15.49 -8.37
N PRO A 19 10.21 -15.20 -8.70
CA PRO A 19 10.97 -14.16 -8.03
C PRO A 19 10.32 -12.77 -8.20
N PHE A 20 10.13 -12.04 -7.11
CA PHE A 20 9.65 -10.66 -7.14
C PHE A 20 10.80 -9.69 -6.85
N ARG A 21 11.18 -8.85 -7.82
CA ARG A 21 12.23 -7.84 -7.61
C ARG A 21 11.69 -6.60 -6.90
N TYR A 22 11.99 -6.53 -5.60
CA TYR A 22 11.66 -5.43 -4.71
C TYR A 22 12.80 -4.42 -4.63
N GLY A 23 12.85 -3.47 -5.57
CA GLY A 23 13.94 -2.50 -5.67
C GLY A 23 15.29 -3.19 -5.86
N ILE A 24 16.13 -3.16 -4.82
CA ILE A 24 17.47 -3.78 -4.79
C ILE A 24 17.48 -5.26 -4.36
N ALA A 25 16.35 -5.80 -3.89
CA ALA A 25 16.23 -7.19 -3.45
C ALA A 25 15.40 -8.04 -4.42
N THR A 26 15.59 -9.35 -4.37
CA THR A 26 14.69 -10.33 -4.98
C THR A 26 14.05 -11.16 -3.88
N MET A 27 12.73 -11.10 -3.80
CA MET A 27 11.93 -11.82 -2.82
C MET A 27 11.46 -13.15 -3.42
N THR A 28 11.90 -14.25 -2.82
CA THR A 28 11.39 -15.61 -3.08
C THR A 28 10.61 -16.15 -1.90
N ASP A 29 11.05 -15.82 -0.69
CA ASP A 29 10.45 -16.23 0.58
C ASP A 29 10.21 -14.96 1.41
N VAL A 30 9.07 -14.88 2.08
CA VAL A 30 8.68 -13.71 2.86
C VAL A 30 7.78 -14.11 4.03
N PRO A 31 8.09 -13.64 5.26
CA PRO A 31 7.18 -13.82 6.37
C PRO A 31 5.95 -12.93 6.23
N GLN A 32 4.79 -13.44 6.65
CA GLN A 32 3.60 -12.64 6.93
C GLN A 32 3.31 -12.66 8.43
N VAL A 33 2.91 -11.51 8.97
CA VAL A 33 2.47 -11.38 10.36
C VAL A 33 1.01 -10.98 10.40
N ILE A 34 0.24 -11.63 11.29
CA ILE A 34 -1.13 -11.24 11.65
C ILE A 34 -1.12 -10.90 13.14
N ALA A 35 -1.42 -9.65 13.50
CA ALA A 35 -1.64 -9.23 14.88
C ALA A 35 -3.13 -9.33 15.23
N ARG A 36 -3.43 -9.95 16.37
CA ARG A 36 -4.71 -9.89 17.05
C ARG A 36 -4.55 -9.12 18.35
N LEU A 37 -5.18 -7.95 18.41
CA LEU A 37 -5.11 -7.05 19.57
C LEU A 37 -6.49 -6.92 20.19
N THR A 38 -6.58 -7.06 21.51
CA THR A 38 -7.83 -6.89 22.27
C THR A 38 -7.77 -5.58 23.05
N PHE A 39 -8.81 -4.77 22.91
CA PHE A 39 -8.94 -3.48 23.56
C PHE A 39 -10.13 -3.47 24.51
N GLU A 40 -10.00 -2.77 25.63
CA GLU A 40 -11.16 -2.28 26.36
C GLU A 40 -11.60 -0.96 25.74
N LEU A 41 -12.80 -0.95 25.17
CA LEU A 41 -13.47 0.21 24.58
C LEU A 41 -14.59 0.68 25.54
N PRO A 42 -15.17 1.89 25.36
CA PRO A 42 -16.29 2.35 26.18
C PRO A 42 -17.48 1.38 26.25
N GLY A 43 -17.70 0.57 25.19
CA GLY A 43 -18.77 -0.43 25.11
C GLY A 43 -18.41 -1.83 25.60
N GLY A 44 -17.18 -2.04 26.10
CA GLY A 44 -16.69 -3.35 26.54
C GLY A 44 -15.43 -3.79 25.81
N ARG A 45 -15.06 -5.06 26.00
CA ARG A 45 -13.89 -5.66 25.35
C ARG A 45 -14.22 -6.04 23.92
N GLU A 46 -13.35 -5.65 22.99
CA GLU A 46 -13.44 -6.02 21.58
C GLU A 46 -12.04 -6.26 21.02
N TRP A 47 -11.92 -7.14 20.04
CA TRP A 47 -10.65 -7.43 19.39
C TRP A 47 -10.63 -6.90 17.97
N GLY A 48 -9.43 -6.70 17.44
CA GLY A 48 -9.22 -6.36 16.04
C GLY A 48 -7.95 -7.02 15.49
N LEU A 49 -7.81 -6.90 14.18
CA LEU A 49 -6.77 -7.57 13.41
C LEU A 49 -5.98 -6.56 12.58
N ALA A 50 -4.72 -6.86 12.34
CA ALA A 50 -3.88 -6.22 11.35
C ALA A 50 -2.95 -7.27 10.74
N ALA A 51 -2.73 -7.25 9.43
CA ALA A 51 -1.79 -8.17 8.80
C ALA A 51 -1.00 -7.49 7.70
N ASP A 52 0.27 -7.86 7.53
CA ASP A 52 1.12 -7.48 6.40
C ASP A 52 2.31 -8.45 6.23
N LEU A 53 2.89 -8.42 5.03
CA LEU A 53 4.19 -9.03 4.77
C LEU A 53 5.32 -8.28 5.50
N LEU A 54 6.44 -8.95 5.68
CA LEU A 54 7.71 -8.35 6.09
C LEU A 54 8.64 -8.26 4.87
N PRO A 55 8.42 -7.31 3.94
CA PRO A 55 9.12 -7.28 2.65
C PRO A 55 10.60 -6.92 2.82
N PRO A 56 11.49 -7.52 2.01
CA PRO A 56 12.91 -7.24 2.06
C PRO A 56 13.25 -5.87 1.46
N LYS A 57 14.23 -5.18 2.07
CA LYS A 57 14.92 -4.00 1.53
C LYS A 57 14.03 -2.85 1.08
N TRP A 58 12.96 -2.57 1.83
CA TRP A 58 12.08 -1.44 1.54
C TRP A 58 12.13 -0.33 2.57
N PHE A 59 12.06 -0.70 3.85
CA PHE A 59 12.00 0.26 4.95
C PHE A 59 13.31 1.00 5.13
N THR A 60 14.44 0.29 5.08
CA THR A 60 15.80 0.85 5.28
C THR A 60 16.60 0.97 3.99
N LYS A 61 16.34 0.13 2.97
CA LYS A 61 17.10 0.03 1.71
C LYS A 61 18.62 -0.16 1.91
N ASP A 62 19.04 -0.74 3.04
CA ASP A 62 20.44 -1.04 3.31
C ASP A 62 20.88 -2.36 2.60
N PRO A 63 21.75 -2.30 1.58
CA PRO A 63 22.21 -3.49 0.86
C PRO A 63 23.12 -4.39 1.69
N GLN A 64 23.74 -3.88 2.76
CA GLN A 64 24.68 -4.64 3.60
C GLN A 64 23.99 -5.40 4.72
N GLN A 65 22.78 -5.00 5.11
CA GLN A 65 22.03 -5.67 6.16
C GLN A 65 21.53 -7.05 5.68
N PRO A 66 21.75 -8.14 6.44
CA PRO A 66 21.14 -9.44 6.17
C PRO A 66 19.59 -9.39 6.19
N LEU A 67 18.93 -10.29 5.43
CA LEU A 67 17.46 -10.31 5.33
C LEU A 67 16.77 -10.76 6.62
N ASP A 68 17.36 -11.72 7.32
CA ASP A 68 16.88 -12.21 8.61
C ASP A 68 16.96 -11.14 9.71
N GLU A 69 18.04 -10.33 9.71
CA GLU A 69 18.16 -9.17 10.59
C GLU A 69 17.10 -8.10 10.27
N GLU A 70 16.79 -7.85 9.00
CA GLU A 70 15.75 -6.89 8.60
C GLU A 70 14.34 -7.37 9.03
N VAL A 71 14.05 -8.66 8.84
CA VAL A 71 12.83 -9.30 9.36
C VAL A 71 12.75 -9.18 10.88
N ALA A 72 13.85 -9.42 11.59
CA ALA A 72 13.91 -9.27 13.04
C ALA A 72 13.67 -7.81 13.46
N ALA A 73 14.20 -6.83 12.73
CA ALA A 73 13.97 -5.40 12.98
C ALA A 73 12.49 -5.01 12.78
N MET A 74 11.85 -5.49 11.70
CA MET A 74 10.41 -5.28 11.47
C MET A 74 9.55 -5.89 12.60
N LEU A 75 9.84 -7.12 13.01
CA LEU A 75 9.17 -7.73 14.17
C LEU A 75 9.44 -6.96 15.47
N GLY A 76 10.66 -6.45 15.64
CA GLY A 76 11.07 -5.63 16.76
C GLY A 76 10.21 -4.37 16.90
N VAL A 77 10.01 -3.61 15.81
CA VAL A 77 9.18 -2.40 15.85
C VAL A 77 7.70 -2.69 16.08
N ILE A 78 7.17 -3.82 15.57
CA ILE A 78 5.79 -4.25 15.80
C ILE A 78 5.59 -4.56 17.29
N ARG A 79 6.45 -5.39 17.88
CA ARG A 79 6.42 -5.69 19.32
C ARG A 79 6.60 -4.42 20.16
N GLY A 80 7.52 -3.54 19.76
CA GLY A 80 7.79 -2.26 20.43
C GLY A 80 6.57 -1.33 20.48
N ALA A 81 5.85 -1.19 19.37
CA ALA A 81 4.63 -0.40 19.28
C ALA A 81 3.49 -1.00 20.11
N ILE A 82 3.33 -2.33 20.08
CA ILE A 82 2.33 -3.05 20.90
C ILE A 82 2.58 -2.83 22.40
N ARG A 83 3.84 -2.93 22.85
CA ARG A 83 4.18 -2.69 24.26
C ARG A 83 3.88 -1.26 24.69
N ARG A 84 4.25 -0.26 23.87
CA ARG A 84 3.88 1.15 24.12
C ARG A 84 2.37 1.36 24.19
N ALA A 85 1.63 0.68 23.32
CA ALA A 85 0.17 0.73 23.33
C ALA A 85 -0.46 0.14 24.61
N ALA A 86 0.21 -0.77 25.31
CA ALA A 86 -0.25 -1.31 26.59
C ALA A 86 -0.22 -0.27 27.72
N ASP A 87 0.65 0.75 27.61
CA ASP A 87 0.81 1.82 28.60
C ASP A 87 -0.09 3.03 28.34
N VAL A 88 -0.68 3.12 27.14
CA VAL A 88 -1.52 4.24 26.70
C VAL A 88 -2.96 4.11 27.18
N ARG A 89 -3.56 5.22 27.62
CA ARG A 89 -4.99 5.34 27.96
C ARG A 89 -5.53 6.62 27.35
N ALA A 90 -6.47 6.51 26.42
CA ALA A 90 -7.03 7.70 25.75
C ALA A 90 -8.56 7.67 25.66
N ALA A 91 -9.16 8.84 25.45
CA ALA A 91 -10.62 8.95 25.32
C ALA A 91 -11.14 8.49 23.95
N THR A 92 -10.37 8.74 22.88
CA THR A 92 -10.74 8.43 21.50
C THR A 92 -9.70 7.54 20.81
N PRO A 93 -10.08 6.77 19.77
CA PRO A 93 -9.13 5.97 19.01
C PRO A 93 -7.99 6.80 18.39
N PHE A 94 -8.28 8.01 17.90
CA PHE A 94 -7.27 8.91 17.35
C PHE A 94 -6.29 9.39 18.43
N ALA A 95 -6.77 9.79 19.61
CA ALA A 95 -5.90 10.18 20.72
C ALA A 95 -5.02 9.01 21.18
N PHE A 96 -5.58 7.80 21.26
CA PHE A 96 -4.82 6.58 21.56
C PHE A 96 -3.68 6.37 20.56
N TRP A 97 -4.00 6.42 19.27
CA TRP A 97 -3.00 6.28 18.21
C TRP A 97 -1.93 7.38 18.28
N ARG A 98 -2.30 8.64 18.53
CA ARG A 98 -1.34 9.75 18.65
C ARG A 98 -0.33 9.51 19.77
N GLU A 99 -0.79 9.10 20.95
CA GLU A 99 0.10 8.80 22.07
C GLU A 99 1.07 7.65 21.74
N VAL A 100 0.58 6.58 21.11
CA VAL A 100 1.43 5.45 20.67
C VAL A 100 2.42 5.90 19.59
N HIS A 101 1.97 6.69 18.61
CA HIS A 101 2.80 7.20 17.52
C HIS A 101 3.91 8.10 18.07
N THR A 102 3.59 9.02 18.97
CA THR A 102 4.59 9.89 19.63
C THR A 102 5.58 9.09 20.45
N ALA A 103 5.13 8.13 21.26
CA ALA A 103 6.01 7.30 22.09
C ALA A 103 6.94 6.40 21.25
N GLN A 104 6.44 5.88 20.11
CA GLN A 104 7.26 5.11 19.17
C GLN A 104 8.27 6.02 18.46
N GLY A 105 7.84 7.22 18.03
CA GLY A 105 8.70 8.19 17.35
C GLY A 105 9.86 8.64 18.22
N ALA A 106 9.60 9.00 19.48
CA ALA A 106 10.66 9.39 20.43
C ALA A 106 11.69 8.27 20.62
N TRP A 107 11.23 7.02 20.79
CA TRP A 107 12.14 5.88 20.85
C TRP A 107 12.94 5.67 19.56
N ALA A 108 12.29 5.85 18.40
CA ALA A 108 12.94 5.65 17.11
C ALA A 108 14.05 6.67 16.89
N GLU A 109 13.83 7.93 17.27
CA GLU A 109 14.86 8.97 17.25
C GLU A 109 16.06 8.61 18.13
N GLU A 110 15.81 8.20 19.37
CA GLU A 110 16.87 7.77 20.31
C GLU A 110 17.64 6.54 19.79
N ALA A 111 16.93 5.59 19.18
CA ALA A 111 17.50 4.34 18.67
C ALA A 111 18.12 4.47 17.27
N GLY A 112 18.04 5.64 16.62
CA GLY A 112 18.45 5.82 15.22
C GLY A 112 17.63 4.97 14.22
N CYS A 113 16.41 4.57 14.60
CA CYS A 113 15.52 3.79 13.74
C CYS A 113 14.81 4.72 12.74
N PRO A 114 14.89 4.46 11.43
CA PRO A 114 14.21 5.29 10.43
C PRO A 114 12.69 5.37 10.69
N PRO A 115 12.04 6.54 10.53
CA PRO A 115 10.63 6.71 10.84
C PRO A 115 9.71 5.75 10.08
N LEU A 116 10.00 5.47 8.80
CA LEU A 116 9.21 4.56 7.98
C LEU A 116 9.20 3.14 8.56
N LEU A 117 10.35 2.66 9.07
CA LEU A 117 10.43 1.38 9.77
C LEU A 117 9.73 1.46 11.13
N ALA A 118 10.00 2.49 11.93
CA ALA A 118 9.43 2.63 13.26
C ALA A 118 7.89 2.61 13.25
N HIS A 119 7.29 3.34 12.31
CA HIS A 119 5.84 3.50 12.20
C HIS A 119 5.13 2.37 11.45
N PHE A 120 5.89 1.46 10.80
CA PHE A 120 5.34 0.17 10.40
C PHE A 120 4.74 -0.56 11.60
N GLY A 121 5.42 -0.53 12.75
CA GLY A 121 4.91 -1.11 13.99
C GLY A 121 3.62 -0.44 14.48
N THR A 122 3.54 0.90 14.45
CA THR A 122 2.34 1.63 14.89
C THR A 122 1.15 1.37 13.97
N SER A 123 1.39 1.11 12.69
CA SER A 123 0.33 0.77 11.73
C SER A 123 -0.43 -0.52 12.08
N PHE A 124 0.21 -1.49 12.75
CA PHE A 124 -0.47 -2.71 13.23
C PHE A 124 -1.42 -2.40 14.38
N VAL A 125 -0.95 -1.61 15.36
CA VAL A 125 -1.78 -1.18 16.49
C VAL A 125 -2.98 -0.37 16.00
N GLU A 126 -2.73 0.58 15.10
CA GLU A 126 -3.74 1.42 14.49
C GLU A 126 -4.82 0.59 13.79
N ARG A 127 -4.44 -0.26 12.83
CA ARG A 127 -5.42 -1.00 12.03
C ARG A 127 -6.22 -2.00 12.85
N ALA A 128 -5.59 -2.63 13.84
CA ALA A 128 -6.31 -3.49 14.77
C ALA A 128 -7.30 -2.70 15.63
N LEU A 129 -6.93 -1.51 16.11
CA LEU A 129 -7.86 -0.63 16.84
C LEU A 129 -9.02 -0.17 15.96
N LEU A 130 -8.75 0.24 14.72
CA LEU A 130 -9.79 0.62 13.75
C LEU A 130 -10.76 -0.53 13.49
N HIS A 131 -10.23 -1.75 13.31
CA HIS A 131 -11.04 -2.95 13.14
C HIS A 131 -11.91 -3.21 14.39
N ALA A 132 -11.33 -3.20 15.59
CA ALA A 132 -12.07 -3.41 16.84
C ALA A 132 -13.20 -2.39 17.03
N VAL A 133 -12.94 -1.10 16.76
CA VAL A 133 -13.97 -0.05 16.85
C VAL A 133 -15.08 -0.27 15.82
N CYS A 134 -14.75 -0.62 14.58
CA CYS A 134 -15.75 -0.94 13.56
C CYS A 134 -16.63 -2.13 13.96
N ARG A 135 -16.02 -3.16 14.56
CA ARG A 135 -16.74 -4.35 15.05
C ARG A 135 -17.69 -4.03 16.20
N ALA A 136 -17.20 -3.34 17.23
CA ALA A 136 -17.98 -2.95 18.39
C ALA A 136 -19.22 -2.13 18.00
N ASN A 137 -19.11 -1.33 16.93
CA ASN A 137 -20.18 -0.47 16.43
C ASN A 137 -20.95 -1.07 15.24
N ARG A 138 -20.64 -2.31 14.83
CA ARG A 138 -21.26 -3.02 13.69
C ARG A 138 -21.32 -2.16 12.41
N THR A 139 -20.20 -1.52 12.09
CA THR A 139 -20.09 -0.59 10.97
C THR A 139 -18.84 -0.89 10.13
N ASN A 140 -18.74 -0.29 8.95
CA ASN A 140 -17.56 -0.36 8.09
C ASN A 140 -16.64 0.86 8.29
N LEU A 141 -15.43 0.79 7.74
CA LEU A 141 -14.42 1.85 7.90
C LEU A 141 -14.89 3.20 7.32
N SER A 142 -15.49 3.20 6.12
CA SER A 142 -15.94 4.42 5.46
C SER A 142 -16.98 5.17 6.31
N ALA A 143 -17.99 4.45 6.80
CA ALA A 143 -19.00 5.01 7.68
C ALA A 143 -18.42 5.46 9.03
N ALA A 144 -17.49 4.70 9.60
CA ALA A 144 -16.84 5.06 10.86
C ALA A 144 -15.98 6.34 10.74
N LEU A 145 -15.23 6.50 9.65
CA LEU A 145 -14.45 7.71 9.37
C LEU A 145 -15.36 8.91 9.16
N ARG A 146 -16.37 8.79 8.30
CA ARG A 146 -17.32 9.89 8.02
C ARG A 146 -18.14 10.29 9.24
N GLY A 147 -18.54 9.32 10.06
CA GLY A 147 -19.30 9.53 11.29
C GLY A 147 -18.44 9.96 12.48
N ASP A 148 -17.14 10.15 12.27
CA ASP A 148 -16.17 10.56 13.29
C ASP A 148 -16.13 9.65 14.53
N LEU A 149 -16.34 8.34 14.34
CA LEU A 149 -16.28 7.36 15.44
C LEU A 149 -14.89 7.26 16.07
N PHE A 150 -13.86 7.71 15.36
CA PHE A 150 -12.48 7.69 15.84
C PHE A 150 -12.08 8.95 16.60
N GLY A 151 -12.92 9.99 16.62
CA GLY A 151 -12.62 11.28 17.23
C GLY A 151 -11.40 11.95 16.59
N LEU A 152 -11.43 12.05 15.27
CA LEU A 152 -10.35 12.59 14.45
C LEU A 152 -10.18 14.09 14.68
N ASP A 153 -9.00 14.49 15.15
CA ASP A 153 -8.58 15.89 15.17
C ASP A 153 -7.56 16.12 14.04
N LEU A 154 -8.08 16.50 12.86
CA LEU A 154 -7.25 16.77 11.68
C LEU A 154 -6.32 17.96 11.91
N ALA A 155 -6.77 18.96 12.67
CA ALA A 155 -6.01 20.19 12.94
C ALA A 155 -4.75 19.92 13.77
N ALA A 156 -4.79 18.89 14.62
CA ALA A 156 -3.63 18.45 15.38
C ALA A 156 -2.48 17.91 14.52
N LEU A 157 -2.75 17.46 13.29
CA LEU A 157 -1.72 16.98 12.35
C LEU A 157 -1.45 17.99 11.24
N ASP A 158 -2.48 18.70 10.79
CA ASP A 158 -2.34 19.80 9.84
C ASP A 158 -3.25 20.96 10.26
N PRO A 159 -2.71 22.04 10.86
CA PRO A 159 -3.49 23.18 11.33
C PRO A 159 -4.35 23.83 10.24
N GLU A 160 -3.96 23.70 8.97
CA GLU A 160 -4.77 24.19 7.84
C GLU A 160 -6.06 23.38 7.61
N LEU A 161 -6.23 22.22 8.27
CA LEU A 161 -7.46 21.42 8.21
C LEU A 161 -8.41 21.71 9.39
N ALA A 162 -8.15 22.78 10.15
CA ALA A 162 -9.05 23.21 11.23
C ALA A 162 -10.50 23.39 10.74
N GLY A 163 -11.44 22.79 11.48
CA GLY A 163 -12.87 22.83 11.17
C GLY A 163 -13.33 21.88 10.06
N LEU A 164 -12.41 21.22 9.35
CA LEU A 164 -12.76 20.21 8.35
C LEU A 164 -13.04 18.87 9.03
N ARG A 165 -14.05 18.14 8.55
CA ARG A 165 -14.36 16.78 8.99
C ARG A 165 -14.17 15.79 7.85
N PRO A 166 -13.88 14.51 8.14
CA PRO A 166 -13.76 13.48 7.10
C PRO A 166 -14.95 13.41 6.14
N ALA A 167 -16.18 13.63 6.63
CA ALA A 167 -17.38 13.64 5.81
C ALA A 167 -17.39 14.69 4.69
N ASP A 168 -16.60 15.76 4.84
CA ASP A 168 -16.57 16.91 3.92
C ASP A 168 -15.70 16.63 2.68
N PHE A 169 -14.79 15.64 2.74
CA PHE A 169 -13.87 15.33 1.63
C PHE A 169 -13.77 13.84 1.27
N LEU A 170 -14.08 12.92 2.18
CA LEU A 170 -14.19 11.50 1.84
C LEU A 170 -15.45 11.26 0.98
N PRO A 171 -15.46 10.23 0.13
CA PRO A 171 -16.65 9.91 -0.66
C PRO A 171 -17.85 9.57 0.24
N ALA A 172 -19.06 9.93 -0.18
CA ALA A 172 -20.29 9.60 0.56
C ALA A 172 -20.60 8.10 0.55
N ARG A 173 -20.22 7.41 -0.52
CA ARG A 173 -20.28 5.96 -0.67
C ARG A 173 -18.92 5.48 -1.18
N PRO A 174 -18.29 4.48 -0.54
CA PRO A 174 -17.07 3.91 -1.07
C PRO A 174 -17.34 3.29 -2.45
N PRO A 175 -16.35 3.24 -3.36
CA PRO A 175 -16.53 2.65 -4.68
C PRO A 175 -16.86 1.17 -4.58
N GLU A 176 -17.78 0.68 -5.41
CA GLU A 176 -18.13 -0.75 -5.47
C GLU A 176 -17.09 -1.58 -6.25
N ARG A 177 -16.26 -0.90 -7.04
CA ARG A 177 -15.24 -1.48 -7.92
C ARG A 177 -13.95 -0.68 -7.83
N ILE A 178 -12.83 -1.38 -7.86
CA ILE A 178 -11.49 -0.79 -7.86
C ILE A 178 -10.71 -1.40 -9.01
N HIS A 179 -10.06 -0.57 -9.83
CA HIS A 179 -9.06 -1.03 -10.77
C HIS A 179 -7.85 -1.55 -10.00
N SER A 180 -7.55 -2.83 -10.20
CA SER A 180 -6.23 -3.37 -9.88
C SER A 180 -5.23 -2.70 -10.81
N ARG A 181 -4.18 -2.08 -10.28
CA ARG A 181 -3.04 -1.60 -11.06
C ARG A 181 -1.96 -2.67 -10.99
N HIS A 182 -1.67 -3.30 -12.12
CA HIS A 182 -0.69 -4.37 -12.18
C HIS A 182 0.72 -3.80 -12.29
N THR A 183 1.60 -4.17 -11.35
CA THR A 183 3.00 -3.76 -11.38
C THR A 183 3.79 -4.64 -12.32
N VAL A 184 4.49 -4.02 -13.26
CA VAL A 184 5.49 -4.65 -14.11
C VAL A 184 6.86 -4.31 -13.53
N GLY A 185 7.40 -5.23 -12.75
CA GLY A 185 8.71 -5.14 -12.13
C GLY A 185 9.85 -5.10 -13.14
N LEU A 186 11.04 -4.72 -12.67
CA LEU A 186 12.25 -4.59 -13.51
C LEU A 186 12.73 -5.91 -14.12
N ALA A 187 12.35 -7.05 -13.52
CA ALA A 187 12.71 -8.39 -13.97
C ALA A 187 11.51 -9.16 -14.55
N ASP A 188 10.31 -8.57 -14.57
CA ASP A 188 9.12 -9.30 -14.98
C ASP A 188 9.14 -9.57 -16.49
N PRO A 189 8.73 -10.78 -16.94
CA PRO A 189 8.62 -11.07 -18.36
C PRO A 189 7.48 -10.26 -18.99
N ILE A 190 7.77 -9.61 -20.12
CA ILE A 190 6.78 -8.82 -20.87
C ILE A 190 5.97 -9.74 -21.77
N THR A 191 6.64 -10.64 -22.50
CA THR A 191 6.01 -11.59 -23.41
C THR A 191 6.43 -13.02 -23.08
N PRO A 192 5.72 -14.05 -23.58
CA PRO A 192 6.09 -15.45 -23.35
C PRO A 192 7.53 -15.82 -23.74
N ALA A 193 8.14 -15.07 -24.67
CA ALA A 193 9.52 -15.27 -25.10
C ALA A 193 10.56 -14.88 -24.04
N ASP A 194 10.19 -14.06 -23.05
CA ASP A 194 11.07 -13.69 -21.93
C ASP A 194 11.16 -14.79 -20.86
N VAL A 195 10.32 -15.83 -20.91
CA VAL A 195 10.27 -16.88 -19.89
C VAL A 195 11.13 -18.07 -20.33
N PRO A 196 12.24 -18.38 -19.64
CA PRO A 196 13.01 -19.57 -19.91
C PRO A 196 12.17 -20.84 -19.78
N ALA A 197 12.42 -21.85 -20.62
CA ALA A 197 11.63 -23.08 -20.63
C ALA A 197 11.59 -23.79 -19.25
N GLY A 198 12.68 -23.72 -18.48
CA GLY A 198 12.76 -24.29 -17.12
C GLY A 198 12.09 -23.46 -16.03
N GLU A 199 11.65 -22.23 -16.32
CA GLU A 199 11.02 -21.31 -15.36
C GLU A 199 9.53 -21.10 -15.64
N ARG A 200 8.98 -21.80 -16.65
CA ARG A 200 7.56 -21.72 -16.99
C ARG A 200 6.70 -22.34 -15.89
N LEU A 201 5.77 -21.56 -15.36
CA LEU A 201 4.81 -22.02 -14.35
C LEU A 201 3.63 -22.78 -14.98
N THR A 202 3.09 -23.75 -14.24
CA THR A 202 1.99 -24.65 -14.69
C THR A 202 0.80 -24.67 -13.72
N ASP A 203 0.69 -23.66 -12.88
CA ASP A 203 -0.32 -23.54 -11.82
C ASP A 203 -1.56 -22.72 -12.23
N GLY A 204 -1.72 -22.45 -13.52
CA GLY A 204 -2.92 -21.87 -14.12
C GLY A 204 -3.08 -20.35 -14.02
N LEU A 205 -2.09 -19.60 -13.50
CA LEU A 205 -2.12 -18.13 -13.49
C LEU A 205 -1.13 -17.52 -14.51
N PRO A 206 -1.38 -16.29 -15.00
CA PRO A 206 -0.49 -15.63 -15.95
C PRO A 206 0.87 -15.31 -15.32
N GLN A 207 1.94 -15.41 -16.13
CA GLN A 207 3.32 -15.16 -15.72
C GLN A 207 3.89 -13.88 -16.38
N THR A 208 3.41 -13.54 -17.58
CA THR A 208 3.91 -12.38 -18.36
C THR A 208 2.90 -11.24 -18.42
N LEU A 209 3.36 -10.02 -18.73
CA LEU A 209 2.47 -8.86 -18.93
C LEU A 209 1.40 -9.15 -20.00
N GLU A 210 1.78 -9.76 -21.12
CA GLU A 210 0.86 -10.14 -22.20
C GLU A 210 -0.23 -11.11 -21.71
N GLU A 211 0.16 -12.14 -20.96
CA GLU A 211 -0.78 -13.09 -20.36
C GLU A 211 -1.67 -12.42 -19.30
N VAL A 212 -1.15 -11.47 -18.51
CA VAL A 212 -1.91 -10.70 -17.53
C VAL A 212 -3.01 -9.86 -18.20
N VAL A 213 -2.68 -9.19 -19.31
CA VAL A 213 -3.65 -8.43 -20.11
C VAL A 213 -4.75 -9.36 -20.61
N ALA A 214 -4.39 -10.51 -21.18
CA ALA A 214 -5.34 -11.46 -21.74
C ALA A 214 -6.22 -12.13 -20.65
N PHE A 215 -5.61 -12.57 -19.54
CA PHE A 215 -6.27 -13.37 -18.52
C PHE A 215 -7.20 -12.53 -17.62
N TYR A 216 -6.74 -11.36 -17.17
CA TYR A 216 -7.51 -10.51 -16.26
C TYR A 216 -8.28 -9.38 -16.96
N GLY A 217 -8.01 -9.14 -18.25
CA GLY A 217 -8.50 -7.95 -18.96
C GLY A 217 -7.89 -6.67 -18.38
N GLN A 218 -6.63 -6.72 -17.95
CA GLN A 218 -5.93 -5.69 -17.18
C GLN A 218 -5.87 -4.35 -17.94
N ARG A 219 -6.11 -3.23 -17.22
CA ARG A 219 -6.18 -1.87 -17.82
C ARG A 219 -5.28 -0.85 -17.15
N HIS A 220 -5.00 -1.02 -15.87
CA HIS A 220 -4.15 -0.10 -15.10
C HIS A 220 -2.81 -0.76 -14.81
N PHE A 221 -1.71 -0.03 -14.97
CA PHE A 221 -0.35 -0.58 -14.81
C PHE A 221 0.55 0.33 -13.98
N LYS A 222 1.54 -0.25 -13.30
CA LYS A 222 2.65 0.47 -12.68
C LYS A 222 3.92 -0.06 -13.32
N LEU A 223 4.61 0.77 -14.10
CA LEU A 223 5.79 0.37 -14.84
C LEU A 223 7.03 0.80 -14.05
N LYS A 224 7.81 -0.16 -13.57
CA LYS A 224 9.06 0.16 -12.87
C LYS A 224 10.12 0.58 -13.87
N VAL A 225 10.85 1.64 -13.52
CA VAL A 225 12.04 2.13 -14.22
C VAL A 225 13.23 2.14 -13.28
N ASN A 226 14.45 2.04 -13.82
CA ASN A 226 15.67 1.97 -13.00
C ASN A 226 16.61 3.18 -13.15
N GLY A 227 16.22 4.17 -13.96
CA GLY A 227 16.99 5.39 -14.18
C GLY A 227 18.08 5.28 -15.23
N ASP A 228 18.21 4.13 -15.91
CA ASP A 228 19.05 3.95 -17.09
C ASP A 228 18.21 4.21 -18.35
N ALA A 229 18.43 5.37 -18.98
CA ALA A 229 17.61 5.82 -20.11
C ALA A 229 17.61 4.84 -21.28
N ALA A 230 18.75 4.18 -21.57
CA ALA A 230 18.85 3.25 -22.68
C ALA A 230 18.06 1.96 -22.40
N ARG A 231 18.25 1.39 -21.20
CA ARG A 231 17.56 0.17 -20.78
C ARG A 231 16.06 0.39 -20.58
N ASP A 232 15.68 1.48 -19.93
CA ASP A 232 14.28 1.81 -19.68
C ASP A 232 13.56 2.11 -21.00
N ARG A 233 14.20 2.77 -21.96
CA ARG A 233 13.65 3.01 -23.30
C ARG A 233 13.31 1.72 -24.01
N GLU A 234 14.26 0.77 -24.09
CA GLU A 234 14.02 -0.52 -24.73
C GLU A 234 12.84 -1.25 -24.08
N ARG A 235 12.85 -1.31 -22.74
CA ARG A 235 11.84 -2.03 -21.98
C ARG A 235 10.45 -1.37 -22.10
N LEU A 236 10.38 -0.05 -21.97
CA LEU A 236 9.14 0.72 -22.14
C LEU A 236 8.57 0.57 -23.55
N ALA A 237 9.42 0.54 -24.59
CA ALA A 237 8.95 0.35 -25.97
C ALA A 237 8.33 -1.04 -26.17
N ARG A 238 8.87 -2.08 -25.51
CA ARG A 238 8.27 -3.41 -25.52
C ARG A 238 6.94 -3.44 -24.76
N MET A 239 6.88 -2.83 -23.58
CA MET A 239 5.64 -2.72 -22.80
C MET A 239 4.57 -1.92 -23.57
N ALA A 240 4.95 -0.84 -24.26
CA ALA A 240 4.04 -0.02 -25.07
C ALA A 240 3.30 -0.83 -26.15
N ARG A 241 3.97 -1.81 -26.78
CA ARG A 241 3.34 -2.70 -27.77
C ARG A 241 2.26 -3.57 -27.14
N VAL A 242 2.49 -4.09 -25.93
CA VAL A 242 1.49 -4.87 -25.21
C VAL A 242 0.36 -3.98 -24.71
N LEU A 243 0.66 -2.80 -24.15
CA LEU A 243 -0.35 -1.86 -23.68
C LEU A 243 -1.25 -1.34 -24.82
N ALA A 244 -0.73 -1.24 -26.05
CA ALA A 244 -1.51 -0.88 -27.22
C ALA A 244 -2.62 -1.90 -27.58
N THR A 245 -2.55 -3.13 -27.08
CA THR A 245 -3.59 -4.15 -27.28
C THR A 245 -4.71 -4.08 -26.24
N VAL A 246 -4.61 -3.21 -25.22
CA VAL A 246 -5.59 -3.10 -24.15
C VAL A 246 -6.88 -2.45 -24.68
N PRO A 247 -8.04 -3.13 -24.62
CA PRO A 247 -9.29 -2.59 -25.13
C PRO A 247 -9.73 -1.33 -24.37
N GLY A 248 -9.92 -0.22 -25.09
CA GLY A 248 -10.29 1.08 -24.50
C GLY A 248 -9.12 1.88 -23.92
N GLY A 249 -7.88 1.44 -24.14
CA GLY A 249 -6.67 2.11 -23.68
C GLY A 249 -6.19 1.65 -22.31
N ALA A 250 -4.92 1.88 -22.02
CA ALA A 250 -4.33 1.64 -20.72
C ALA A 250 -4.18 2.95 -19.93
N ALA A 251 -4.02 2.84 -18.63
CA ALA A 251 -3.58 3.91 -17.75
C ALA A 251 -2.38 3.41 -16.95
N PHE A 252 -1.33 4.21 -16.78
CA PHE A 252 -0.18 3.74 -16.03
C PHE A 252 0.52 4.80 -15.19
N SER A 253 1.19 4.36 -14.14
CA SER A 253 2.22 5.15 -13.44
C SER A 253 3.62 4.67 -13.81
N LEU A 254 4.60 5.57 -13.75
CA LEU A 254 6.01 5.18 -13.68
C LEU A 254 6.45 5.15 -12.22
N ASP A 255 7.26 4.19 -11.85
CA ASP A 255 7.85 4.09 -10.50
C ASP A 255 9.37 4.03 -10.62
N GLY A 256 10.02 5.10 -10.15
CA GLY A 256 11.48 5.19 -10.14
C GLY A 256 12.13 4.57 -8.92
N ASN A 257 11.37 4.20 -7.89
CA ASN A 257 11.81 3.42 -6.74
C ASN A 257 13.13 3.93 -6.11
N GLU A 258 13.31 5.26 -6.00
CA GLU A 258 14.51 5.95 -5.47
C GLU A 258 15.78 5.90 -6.35
N SER A 259 15.65 5.78 -7.68
CA SER A 259 16.80 5.64 -8.60
C SER A 259 17.70 6.88 -8.73
N PHE A 260 17.20 8.09 -8.48
CA PHE A 260 17.95 9.33 -8.72
C PHE A 260 18.47 9.98 -7.43
N ARG A 261 19.80 10.07 -7.27
CA ARG A 261 20.44 10.82 -6.17
C ARG A 261 20.69 12.29 -6.49
N GLU A 262 20.72 12.65 -7.77
CA GLU A 262 20.80 14.03 -8.22
C GLU A 262 19.45 14.51 -8.72
N VAL A 263 19.03 15.69 -8.26
CA VAL A 263 17.70 16.22 -8.55
C VAL A 263 17.53 16.51 -10.05
N ALA A 264 18.53 17.17 -10.65
CA ALA A 264 18.49 17.57 -12.05
C ALA A 264 18.47 16.38 -13.02
N ALA A 265 19.15 15.28 -12.69
CA ALA A 265 19.30 14.11 -13.56
C ALA A 265 17.97 13.50 -14.00
N PHE A 266 16.93 13.56 -13.16
CA PHE A 266 15.61 13.04 -13.52
C PHE A 266 14.96 13.82 -14.67
N ARG A 267 15.17 15.14 -14.76
CA ARG A 267 14.61 15.95 -15.86
C ARG A 267 15.21 15.53 -17.20
N ASP A 268 16.53 15.34 -17.24
CA ASP A 268 17.23 14.95 -18.46
C ASP A 268 16.81 13.54 -18.88
N TYR A 269 16.81 12.59 -17.94
CA TYR A 269 16.31 11.23 -18.15
C TYR A 269 14.87 11.21 -18.70
N PHE A 270 13.94 11.93 -18.05
CA PHE A 270 12.55 11.94 -18.48
C PHE A 270 12.38 12.65 -19.83
N GLY A 271 13.19 13.69 -20.09
CA GLY A 271 13.28 14.35 -21.39
C GLY A 271 13.71 13.40 -22.51
N GLU A 272 14.73 12.58 -22.27
CA GLU A 272 15.19 11.57 -23.23
C GLU A 272 14.12 10.51 -23.54
N LEU A 273 13.40 10.04 -22.53
CA LEU A 273 12.28 9.11 -22.76
C LEU A 273 11.17 9.80 -23.56
N ARG A 274 10.81 11.03 -23.21
CA ARG A 274 9.76 11.81 -23.90
C ARG A 274 10.10 12.10 -25.35
N ALA A 275 11.37 12.26 -25.67
CA ALA A 275 11.85 12.53 -27.02
C ALA A 275 11.83 11.28 -27.92
N ASP A 276 11.75 10.07 -27.37
CA ASP A 276 11.71 8.84 -28.16
C ASP A 276 10.33 8.67 -28.85
N PRO A 277 10.28 8.64 -30.20
CA PRO A 277 9.04 8.43 -30.94
C PRO A 277 8.34 7.10 -30.64
N ALA A 278 9.08 6.05 -30.30
CA ALA A 278 8.52 4.74 -29.95
C ALA A 278 7.72 4.77 -28.64
N LEU A 279 8.02 5.74 -27.76
CA LEU A 279 7.33 5.93 -26.48
C LEU A 279 6.22 6.98 -26.55
N ALA A 280 6.12 7.75 -27.64
CA ALA A 280 5.12 8.80 -27.80
C ALA A 280 3.67 8.36 -27.49
N PRO A 281 3.21 7.14 -27.87
CA PRO A 281 1.87 6.66 -27.54
C PRO A 281 1.60 6.44 -26.05
N LEU A 282 2.64 6.27 -25.22
CA LEU A 282 2.49 6.06 -23.78
C LEU A 282 2.07 7.34 -23.06
N TRP A 283 2.64 8.49 -23.42
CA TRP A 283 2.55 9.68 -22.58
C TRP A 283 1.13 10.21 -22.31
N PRO A 284 0.17 10.14 -23.24
CA PRO A 284 -1.22 10.48 -22.94
C PRO A 284 -1.88 9.59 -21.87
N GLN A 285 -1.32 8.41 -21.59
CA GLN A 285 -1.83 7.41 -20.65
C GLN A 285 -1.14 7.48 -19.27
N LEU A 286 -0.14 8.36 -19.09
CA LEU A 286 0.60 8.52 -17.85
C LEU A 286 -0.26 9.24 -16.79
N LEU A 287 -0.45 8.58 -15.65
CA LEU A 287 -1.17 9.10 -14.49
C LEU A 287 -0.26 10.00 -13.63
N TYR A 288 0.92 9.48 -13.27
CA TYR A 288 1.91 10.15 -12.43
C TYR A 288 3.24 9.37 -12.45
N VAL A 289 4.30 10.02 -11.95
CA VAL A 289 5.58 9.40 -11.62
C VAL A 289 5.71 9.28 -10.11
N GLU A 290 6.00 8.09 -9.62
CA GLU A 290 6.17 7.74 -8.20
C GLU A 290 7.66 7.72 -7.85
N GLN A 291 8.00 8.43 -6.77
CA GLN A 291 9.30 8.43 -6.08
C GLN A 291 10.52 8.22 -7.01
N PRO A 292 10.79 9.14 -7.95
CA PRO A 292 11.98 9.01 -8.78
C PRO A 292 13.26 9.21 -7.95
N TRP A 293 13.26 10.17 -7.02
CA TRP A 293 14.45 10.51 -6.25
C TRP A 293 14.64 9.67 -4.99
N HIS A 294 15.90 9.45 -4.64
CA HIS A 294 16.29 8.87 -3.36
C HIS A 294 15.80 9.74 -2.21
N ARG A 295 15.37 9.09 -1.11
CA ARG A 295 14.72 9.80 0.01
C ARG A 295 15.59 10.88 0.65
N ASP A 296 16.91 10.74 0.59
CA ASP A 296 17.88 11.74 1.07
C ASP A 296 17.78 13.09 0.35
N VAL A 297 17.32 13.11 -0.90
CA VAL A 297 17.26 14.34 -1.71
C VAL A 297 15.84 14.73 -2.11
N ALA A 298 14.88 13.81 -2.01
CA ALA A 298 13.52 13.98 -2.49
C ALA A 298 12.76 15.16 -1.85
N LEU A 299 13.12 15.60 -0.64
CA LEU A 299 12.52 16.75 0.03
C LEU A 299 13.48 17.95 0.16
N SER A 300 14.52 18.01 -0.68
CA SER A 300 15.48 19.13 -0.69
C SER A 300 14.95 20.38 -1.40
N PRO A 301 15.48 21.58 -1.09
CA PRO A 301 15.11 22.83 -1.79
C PRO A 301 15.37 22.81 -3.31
N ALA A 302 16.31 21.99 -3.77
CA ALA A 302 16.62 21.80 -5.19
C ALA A 302 15.38 21.30 -5.97
N LEU A 303 14.50 20.50 -5.35
CA LEU A 303 13.24 20.08 -5.99
C LEU A 303 12.33 21.27 -6.28
N GLY A 304 12.26 22.22 -5.35
CA GLY A 304 11.46 23.43 -5.54
C GLY A 304 11.98 24.30 -6.70
N ALA A 305 13.29 24.36 -6.89
CA ALA A 305 13.89 25.01 -8.06
C ALA A 305 13.55 24.27 -9.36
N LEU A 306 13.77 22.95 -9.38
CA LEU A 306 13.43 22.09 -10.52
C LEU A 306 11.97 22.24 -10.94
N ALA A 307 11.05 22.23 -9.97
CA ALA A 307 9.61 22.35 -10.22
C ALA A 307 9.19 23.71 -10.78
N ARG A 308 9.93 24.79 -10.48
CA ARG A 308 9.69 26.12 -11.08
C ARG A 308 10.22 26.19 -12.51
N ASP A 309 11.38 25.57 -12.76
CA ASP A 309 12.05 25.59 -14.05
C ASP A 309 11.53 24.51 -15.03
N TRP A 310 10.60 23.67 -14.56
CA TRP A 310 9.97 22.59 -15.32
C TRP A 310 8.45 22.51 -15.04
N PRO A 311 7.67 23.53 -15.46
CA PRO A 311 6.23 23.61 -15.20
C PRO A 311 5.41 22.54 -15.92
N GLU A 312 5.87 22.03 -17.07
CA GLU A 312 5.20 21.03 -17.91
C GLU A 312 5.50 19.56 -17.50
N ARG A 313 6.21 19.37 -16.39
CA ARG A 313 6.52 18.03 -15.85
C ARG A 313 5.24 17.20 -15.61
N PRO A 314 5.33 15.86 -15.65
CA PRO A 314 4.21 15.02 -15.22
C PRO A 314 3.91 15.24 -13.73
N PRO A 315 2.71 14.89 -13.23
CA PRO A 315 2.47 14.81 -11.80
C PRO A 315 3.49 13.86 -11.15
N ILE A 316 4.18 14.34 -10.11
CA ILE A 316 5.15 13.52 -9.35
C ILE A 316 4.64 13.38 -7.93
N ILE A 317 4.67 12.16 -7.38
CA ILE A 317 4.28 11.86 -6.00
C ILE A 317 5.46 11.31 -5.19
N ILE A 318 5.41 11.51 -3.87
CA ILE A 318 6.27 10.81 -2.93
C ILE A 318 5.65 9.47 -2.53
N ASP A 319 6.49 8.49 -2.21
CA ASP A 319 6.12 7.20 -1.62
C ASP A 319 7.02 6.92 -0.41
N GLU A 320 8.25 6.44 -0.60
CA GLU A 320 9.17 6.16 0.51
C GLU A 320 9.60 7.41 1.29
N SER A 321 9.59 8.58 0.64
CA SER A 321 9.81 9.86 1.32
C SER A 321 8.62 10.35 2.13
N ASP A 322 7.48 9.65 2.10
CA ASP A 322 6.33 9.92 2.95
C ASP A 322 6.41 9.12 4.26
N ALA A 323 7.44 9.40 5.07
CA ALA A 323 7.78 8.63 6.27
C ALA A 323 7.19 9.23 7.56
N GLY A 324 7.23 10.54 7.72
CA GLY A 324 6.67 11.31 8.83
C GLY A 324 5.30 11.93 8.52
N LEU A 325 4.68 12.57 9.52
CA LEU A 325 3.33 13.15 9.38
C LEU A 325 3.32 14.46 8.57
N ASP A 326 4.48 15.10 8.39
CA ASP A 326 4.61 16.41 7.74
C ASP A 326 5.08 16.36 6.28
N ASP A 327 5.51 15.19 5.81
CA ASP A 327 6.23 15.05 4.54
C ASP A 327 5.39 15.45 3.33
N LEU A 328 4.09 15.11 3.30
CA LEU A 328 3.20 15.59 2.24
C LEU A 328 3.13 17.12 2.21
N ARG A 329 3.07 17.80 3.37
CA ARG A 329 2.99 19.26 3.42
C ARG A 329 4.27 19.89 2.84
N VAL A 330 5.42 19.31 3.17
CA VAL A 330 6.72 19.71 2.60
C VAL A 330 6.74 19.47 1.09
N ALA A 331 6.38 18.27 0.65
CA ALA A 331 6.39 17.86 -0.75
C ALA A 331 5.49 18.77 -1.62
N LEU A 332 4.27 19.07 -1.16
CA LEU A 332 3.37 19.98 -1.89
C LEU A 332 3.95 21.38 -2.07
N ARG A 333 4.72 21.90 -1.09
CA ARG A 333 5.44 23.19 -1.22
C ARG A 333 6.60 23.12 -2.20
N LEU A 334 7.23 21.96 -2.34
CA LEU A 334 8.32 21.70 -3.29
C LEU A 334 7.82 21.41 -4.72
N GLY A 335 6.50 21.36 -4.92
CA GLY A 335 5.90 21.17 -6.25
C GLY A 335 5.51 19.73 -6.58
N TYR A 336 5.53 18.81 -5.62
CA TYR A 336 4.92 17.49 -5.82
C TYR A 336 3.39 17.61 -5.98
N ALA A 337 2.80 16.65 -6.68
CA ALA A 337 1.36 16.55 -6.89
C ALA A 337 0.64 15.80 -5.76
N GLY A 338 1.37 15.03 -4.95
CA GLY A 338 0.79 14.35 -3.79
C GLY A 338 1.61 13.16 -3.30
N THR A 339 0.93 12.12 -2.82
CA THR A 339 1.54 10.95 -2.15
C THR A 339 0.74 9.66 -2.40
N SER A 340 1.18 8.55 -1.80
CA SER A 340 0.53 7.25 -1.77
C SER A 340 -0.06 6.89 -0.39
N HIS A 341 -1.18 6.17 -0.39
CA HIS A 341 -1.65 5.38 0.73
C HIS A 341 -1.10 3.96 0.64
N LYS A 342 -0.52 3.50 1.75
CA LYS A 342 -0.22 2.10 2.06
C LYS A 342 -0.65 1.83 3.49
N ASN A 343 -1.25 0.67 3.75
CA ASN A 343 -1.62 0.28 5.12
C ASN A 343 -0.43 0.37 6.11
N CYS A 344 0.78 0.01 5.66
CA CYS A 344 2.00 0.06 6.47
C CYS A 344 2.40 1.47 6.94
N LYS A 345 1.85 2.54 6.31
CA LYS A 345 2.10 3.95 6.67
C LYS A 345 1.03 4.54 7.59
N GLY A 346 -0.08 3.83 7.81
CA GLY A 346 -1.18 4.28 8.66
C GLY A 346 -2.36 4.92 7.91
N VAL A 347 -3.57 4.67 8.41
CA VAL A 347 -4.85 5.11 7.83
C VAL A 347 -5.17 6.55 8.23
N PHE A 348 -4.97 6.92 9.50
CA PHE A 348 -5.22 8.27 10.00
C PHE A 348 -4.35 9.31 9.29
N LYS A 349 -3.05 9.01 9.10
CA LYS A 349 -2.15 9.81 8.26
C LYS A 349 -2.74 10.01 6.86
N SER A 350 -3.22 8.92 6.26
CA SER A 350 -3.79 8.95 4.90
C SER A 350 -5.11 9.73 4.82
N VAL A 351 -5.92 9.75 5.88
CA VAL A 351 -7.13 10.59 5.96
C VAL A 351 -6.78 12.08 6.02
N VAL A 352 -5.76 12.46 6.78
CA VAL A 352 -5.24 13.85 6.78
C VAL A 352 -4.73 14.24 5.40
N HIS A 353 -3.97 13.34 4.75
CA HIS A 353 -3.50 13.54 3.38
C HIS A 353 -4.65 13.74 2.40
N ALA A 354 -5.71 12.93 2.49
CA ALA A 354 -6.90 13.08 1.67
C ALA A 354 -7.58 14.46 1.88
N GLY A 355 -7.68 14.95 3.12
CA GLY A 355 -8.21 16.28 3.41
C GLY A 355 -7.37 17.41 2.79
N ARG A 356 -6.05 17.33 2.92
CA ARG A 356 -5.11 18.30 2.30
C ARG A 356 -5.22 18.30 0.78
N LEU A 357 -5.24 17.11 0.17
CA LEU A 357 -5.35 16.94 -1.27
C LEU A 357 -6.72 17.37 -1.81
N ALA A 358 -7.80 17.20 -1.03
CA ALA A 358 -9.12 17.71 -1.37
C ALA A 358 -9.15 19.25 -1.40
N ARG A 359 -8.57 19.92 -0.40
CA ARG A 359 -8.43 21.40 -0.43
C ARG A 359 -7.63 21.87 -1.63
N ARG A 360 -6.54 21.16 -1.94
CA ARG A 360 -5.70 21.46 -3.09
C ARG A 360 -6.45 21.29 -4.41
N ARG A 361 -7.25 20.22 -4.55
CA ARG A 361 -8.13 20.00 -5.70
C ARG A 361 -9.19 21.10 -5.83
N ALA A 362 -9.79 21.54 -4.73
CA ALA A 362 -10.75 22.65 -4.72
C ALA A 362 -10.12 23.98 -5.16
N ALA A 363 -8.81 24.16 -4.95
CA ALA A 363 -8.04 25.29 -5.46
C ALA A 363 -7.57 25.14 -6.91
N GLY A 364 -7.99 24.09 -7.63
CA GLY A 364 -7.60 23.83 -9.02
C GLY A 364 -6.15 23.35 -9.18
N LEU A 365 -5.50 22.92 -8.10
CA LEU A 365 -4.11 22.48 -8.11
C LEU A 365 -3.98 20.95 -8.26
N PRO A 366 -2.92 20.43 -8.90
CA PRO A 366 -2.72 18.98 -9.10
C PRO A 366 -2.71 18.21 -7.78
N ALA A 367 -3.61 17.25 -7.59
CA ALA A 367 -3.74 16.51 -6.33
C ALA A 367 -3.88 15.00 -6.58
N VAL A 368 -2.82 14.25 -6.30
CA VAL A 368 -2.75 12.79 -6.49
C VAL A 368 -2.68 12.09 -5.14
N HIS A 369 -3.60 11.17 -4.89
CA HIS A 369 -3.54 10.23 -3.78
C HIS A 369 -3.57 8.82 -4.39
N SER A 370 -2.40 8.22 -4.56
CA SER A 370 -2.32 6.86 -5.12
C SER A 370 -2.58 5.80 -4.06
N GLY A 371 -3.07 4.63 -4.45
CA GLY A 371 -3.16 3.46 -3.58
C GLY A 371 -2.11 2.42 -3.94
N GLU A 372 -1.32 1.93 -2.97
CA GLU A 372 -0.30 0.90 -3.18
C GLU A 372 -0.44 -0.24 -2.14
N ASP A 373 -0.03 -1.49 -2.44
CA ASP A 373 -0.18 -2.65 -1.50
C ASP A 373 1.06 -3.03 -0.70
N LEU A 374 2.27 -2.71 -1.18
CA LEU A 374 3.49 -3.32 -0.63
C LEU A 374 3.52 -4.86 -0.75
N GLY A 375 2.95 -5.46 -1.81
CA GLY A 375 2.96 -6.92 -1.93
C GLY A 375 1.84 -7.66 -1.21
N SER A 376 0.84 -6.96 -0.64
CA SER A 376 -0.22 -7.53 0.21
C SER A 376 -0.81 -8.87 -0.26
N VAL A 377 -0.80 -9.88 0.63
CA VAL A 377 -1.30 -11.24 0.39
C VAL A 377 -2.36 -11.62 1.44
N GLY A 378 -3.39 -12.31 0.98
CA GLY A 378 -4.63 -12.58 1.71
C GLY A 378 -4.63 -13.68 2.75
N PRO A 379 -5.73 -13.84 3.49
CA PRO A 379 -6.96 -13.06 3.29
C PRO A 379 -6.98 -11.72 4.01
N ILE A 380 -6.31 -11.54 5.16
CA ILE A 380 -6.54 -10.36 6.02
C ILE A 380 -5.96 -9.07 5.43
N SER A 381 -4.66 -9.05 5.08
CA SER A 381 -3.98 -7.83 4.61
C SER A 381 -4.67 -7.14 3.42
N PRO A 382 -5.04 -7.82 2.30
CA PRO A 382 -5.64 -7.17 1.14
C PRO A 382 -7.09 -6.72 1.41
N LEU A 383 -7.82 -7.38 2.31
CA LEU A 383 -9.17 -6.95 2.69
C LEU A 383 -9.13 -5.60 3.41
N GLN A 384 -8.24 -5.45 4.39
CA GLN A 384 -8.07 -4.19 5.10
C GLN A 384 -7.52 -3.12 4.17
N ASP A 385 -6.54 -3.46 3.33
CA ASP A 385 -5.96 -2.49 2.39
C ASP A 385 -7.02 -1.96 1.41
N LEU A 386 -7.75 -2.83 0.71
CA LEU A 386 -8.80 -2.40 -0.20
C LEU A 386 -9.92 -1.62 0.51
N ALA A 387 -10.26 -1.96 1.76
CA ALA A 387 -11.25 -1.21 2.54
C ALA A 387 -10.78 0.21 2.88
N ALA A 388 -9.50 0.38 3.20
CA ALA A 388 -8.91 1.71 3.43
C ALA A 388 -8.85 2.52 2.13
N GLN A 389 -8.38 1.92 1.03
CA GLN A 389 -8.35 2.55 -0.30
C GLN A 389 -9.75 3.01 -0.73
N ALA A 390 -10.76 2.14 -0.58
CA ALA A 390 -12.15 2.46 -0.90
C ALA A 390 -12.70 3.59 -0.02
N ALA A 391 -12.41 3.57 1.28
CA ALA A 391 -12.83 4.62 2.21
C ALA A 391 -12.20 5.99 1.88
N LEU A 392 -10.97 6.00 1.35
CA LEU A 392 -10.27 7.19 0.86
C LEU A 392 -10.75 7.65 -0.54
N GLY A 393 -11.58 6.86 -1.21
CA GLY A 393 -12.05 7.13 -2.58
C GLY A 393 -11.03 6.84 -3.67
N ILE A 394 -10.04 6.00 -3.38
CA ILE A 394 -8.98 5.61 -4.33
C ILE A 394 -9.50 4.46 -5.19
N THR A 395 -9.55 4.67 -6.51
CA THR A 395 -10.15 3.72 -7.47
C THR A 395 -9.14 3.00 -8.35
N SER A 396 -7.86 3.36 -8.29
CA SER A 396 -6.75 2.68 -8.97
C SER A 396 -5.68 2.33 -7.94
N VAL A 397 -5.52 1.04 -7.68
CA VAL A 397 -4.72 0.55 -6.54
C VAL A 397 -3.72 -0.49 -7.03
N GLU A 398 -2.41 -0.29 -6.78
CA GLU A 398 -1.40 -1.32 -7.08
C GLU A 398 -1.78 -2.61 -6.35
N ARG A 399 -1.95 -3.69 -7.11
CA ARG A 399 -2.20 -5.06 -6.62
C ARG A 399 -1.22 -6.00 -7.29
N ASN A 400 -0.10 -6.30 -6.66
CA ASN A 400 0.94 -7.19 -7.20
C ASN A 400 1.03 -8.52 -6.42
N GLY A 401 0.55 -8.59 -5.17
CA GLY A 401 0.59 -9.81 -4.36
C GLY A 401 -0.11 -11.00 -5.03
N HIS A 402 -1.22 -10.74 -5.74
CA HIS A 402 -1.95 -11.79 -6.49
C HIS A 402 -1.18 -12.36 -7.69
N HIS A 403 -0.17 -11.65 -8.19
CA HIS A 403 0.67 -12.08 -9.31
C HIS A 403 1.84 -12.94 -8.82
N TYR A 404 2.43 -12.60 -7.67
CA TYR A 404 3.57 -13.32 -7.11
C TYR A 404 3.20 -14.43 -6.12
N PHE A 405 1.92 -14.58 -5.76
CA PHE A 405 1.44 -15.65 -4.88
C PHE A 405 0.23 -16.36 -5.48
N THR A 406 0.18 -17.69 -5.31
CA THR A 406 -0.88 -18.54 -5.89
C THR A 406 -2.13 -18.54 -5.01
N GLY A 407 -2.90 -17.44 -5.08
CA GLY A 407 -4.14 -17.27 -4.31
C GLY A 407 -3.92 -17.43 -2.80
N LEU A 408 -4.82 -18.15 -2.14
CA LEU A 408 -4.73 -18.46 -0.71
C LEU A 408 -4.08 -19.83 -0.42
N ARG A 409 -3.36 -20.43 -1.38
CA ARG A 409 -2.82 -21.82 -1.29
C ARG A 409 -2.01 -22.08 -0.03
N GLN A 410 -1.26 -21.10 0.43
CA GLN A 410 -0.34 -21.21 1.56
C GLN A 410 -1.00 -20.90 2.91
N PHE A 411 -2.29 -20.58 2.93
CA PHE A 411 -3.04 -20.26 4.14
C PHE A 411 -3.83 -21.48 4.62
N PRO A 412 -4.05 -21.63 5.94
CA PRO A 412 -4.91 -22.68 6.49
C PRO A 412 -6.29 -22.75 5.82
N ALA A 413 -6.82 -23.96 5.65
CA ALA A 413 -8.11 -24.18 4.99
C ALA A 413 -9.26 -23.36 5.61
N ALA A 414 -9.24 -23.14 6.92
CA ALA A 414 -10.24 -22.33 7.61
C ALA A 414 -10.23 -20.85 7.17
N LEU A 415 -9.05 -20.29 6.89
CA LEU A 415 -8.91 -18.94 6.33
C LEU A 415 -9.34 -18.87 4.87
N GLN A 416 -9.09 -19.93 4.09
CA GLN A 416 -9.57 -20.03 2.70
C GLN A 416 -11.11 -20.06 2.64
N GLU A 417 -11.73 -20.86 3.52
CA GLU A 417 -13.18 -20.96 3.62
C GLU A 417 -13.82 -19.68 4.16
N HIS A 418 -13.20 -19.02 5.13
CA HIS A 418 -13.64 -17.70 5.62
C HIS A 418 -13.72 -16.68 4.47
N ALA A 419 -12.67 -16.59 3.66
CA ALA A 419 -12.62 -15.69 2.51
C ALA A 419 -13.72 -16.00 1.49
N ARG A 420 -13.91 -17.27 1.11
CA ARG A 420 -14.98 -17.68 0.18
C ARG A 420 -16.37 -17.36 0.69
N ARG A 421 -16.63 -17.66 1.97
CA ARG A 421 -17.94 -17.47 2.59
C ARG A 421 -18.34 -16.02 2.66
N HIS A 422 -17.40 -15.15 3.01
CA HIS A 422 -17.69 -13.75 3.32
C HIS A 422 -17.41 -12.78 2.18
N HIS A 423 -16.56 -13.15 1.22
CA HIS A 423 -16.10 -12.28 0.15
C HIS A 423 -16.19 -12.97 -1.22
N SER A 424 -17.33 -13.60 -1.51
CA SER A 424 -17.61 -14.31 -2.76
C SER A 424 -17.66 -13.40 -4.01
N ASP A 425 -17.79 -12.08 -3.83
CA ASP A 425 -17.64 -11.09 -4.89
C ASP A 425 -16.16 -10.78 -5.22
N LEU A 426 -15.25 -11.00 -4.26
CA LEU A 426 -13.82 -10.73 -4.38
C LEU A 426 -12.98 -11.98 -4.69
N TYR A 427 -13.40 -13.16 -4.22
CA TYR A 427 -12.67 -14.41 -4.38
C TYR A 427 -13.41 -15.43 -5.26
N VAL A 428 -12.67 -16.05 -6.18
CA VAL A 428 -13.12 -17.14 -7.06
C VAL A 428 -12.24 -18.38 -6.85
N PRO A 429 -12.76 -19.61 -6.89
CA PRO A 429 -11.93 -20.81 -6.87
C PRO A 429 -11.09 -20.93 -8.15
N MET A 430 -9.86 -21.41 -8.01
CA MET A 430 -9.10 -22.02 -9.09
C MET A 430 -9.61 -23.45 -9.38
N ASP A 431 -9.06 -24.10 -10.39
CA ASP A 431 -9.48 -25.45 -10.83
C ASP A 431 -9.39 -26.50 -9.71
N ASP A 432 -8.44 -26.34 -8.79
CA ASP A 432 -8.27 -27.21 -7.62
C ASP A 432 -8.99 -26.71 -6.35
N GLY A 433 -9.85 -25.71 -6.50
CA GLY A 433 -10.70 -25.17 -5.43
C GLY A 433 -10.06 -24.09 -4.57
N VAL A 434 -8.74 -23.87 -4.65
CA VAL A 434 -8.06 -22.84 -3.85
C VAL A 434 -8.56 -21.44 -4.25
N PRO A 435 -8.95 -20.57 -3.29
CA PRO A 435 -9.44 -19.23 -3.62
C PRO A 435 -8.34 -18.31 -4.14
N ARG A 436 -8.65 -17.48 -5.14
CA ARG A 436 -7.81 -16.37 -5.62
C ARG A 436 -8.67 -15.12 -5.83
N LEU A 437 -8.04 -13.95 -5.94
CA LEU A 437 -8.76 -12.73 -6.32
C LEU A 437 -9.42 -12.88 -7.69
N ASP A 438 -10.66 -12.40 -7.79
CA ASP A 438 -11.48 -12.41 -8.99
C ASP A 438 -11.35 -11.07 -9.74
N LEU A 439 -10.24 -10.91 -10.47
CA LEU A 439 -10.08 -9.77 -11.37
C LEU A 439 -10.83 -10.03 -12.67
N ARG A 440 -11.76 -9.13 -13.03
CA ARG A 440 -12.49 -9.17 -14.29
C ARG A 440 -12.44 -7.81 -14.97
N GLY A 441 -11.86 -7.74 -16.16
CA GLY A 441 -11.64 -6.47 -16.85
C GLY A 441 -10.69 -5.53 -16.09
N GLY A 442 -9.74 -6.11 -15.34
CA GLY A 442 -8.79 -5.38 -14.50
C GLY A 442 -9.41 -4.80 -13.22
N GLU A 443 -10.64 -5.16 -12.87
CA GLU A 443 -11.34 -4.65 -11.68
C GLU A 443 -11.56 -5.73 -10.63
N LEU A 444 -11.53 -5.30 -9.36
CA LEU A 444 -12.00 -6.05 -8.20
C LEU A 444 -13.37 -5.51 -7.78
N ARG A 445 -14.30 -6.41 -7.45
CA ARG A 445 -15.55 -6.04 -6.78
C ARG A 445 -15.31 -6.04 -5.27
N VAL A 446 -15.65 -4.93 -4.63
CA VAL A 446 -15.29 -4.66 -3.23
C VAL A 446 -16.54 -4.36 -2.38
N GLY A 447 -17.70 -4.87 -2.79
CA GLY A 447 -18.97 -4.64 -2.10
C GLY A 447 -18.99 -5.30 -0.72
N SER A 448 -18.57 -6.56 -0.63
CA SER A 448 -18.55 -7.31 0.63
C SER A 448 -17.59 -6.69 1.66
N LEU A 449 -16.39 -6.27 1.23
CA LEU A 449 -15.41 -5.65 2.13
C LEU A 449 -15.89 -4.27 2.61
N ASN A 450 -16.59 -3.51 1.76
CA ASN A 450 -17.16 -2.22 2.14
C ASN A 450 -18.36 -2.37 3.09
N ALA A 451 -18.97 -3.55 3.16
CA ALA A 451 -20.02 -3.87 4.13
C ALA A 451 -19.46 -4.40 5.46
N ALA A 452 -18.21 -4.89 5.48
CA ALA A 452 -17.61 -5.53 6.64
C ALA A 452 -16.86 -4.55 7.57
N PRO A 453 -16.74 -4.88 8.87
CA PRO A 453 -15.88 -4.14 9.80
C PRO A 453 -14.44 -4.10 9.33
N PHE A 454 -14.02 -2.93 8.83
CA PHE A 454 -12.72 -2.73 8.19
C PHE A 454 -12.33 -3.88 7.23
N GLY A 455 -13.27 -4.33 6.40
CA GLY A 455 -13.04 -5.38 5.42
C GLY A 455 -13.07 -6.82 5.94
N VAL A 456 -13.10 -7.05 7.27
CA VAL A 456 -12.99 -8.40 7.86
C VAL A 456 -14.22 -8.73 8.72
N PRO A 457 -15.16 -9.54 8.23
CA PRO A 457 -16.35 -9.94 8.99
C PRO A 457 -16.09 -11.17 9.86
N GLY A 458 -16.93 -11.37 10.87
CA GLY A 458 -16.90 -12.57 11.71
C GLY A 458 -15.58 -12.73 12.46
N GLU A 459 -15.19 -13.98 12.75
CA GLU A 459 -13.92 -14.30 13.40
C GLU A 459 -13.12 -15.27 12.51
N PRO A 460 -12.00 -14.83 11.92
CA PRO A 460 -11.08 -15.72 11.23
C PRO A 460 -10.42 -16.72 12.20
N ASP A 461 -10.31 -17.97 11.78
CA ASP A 461 -9.66 -19.05 12.54
C ASP A 461 -8.14 -19.01 12.36
N LEU A 462 -7.42 -18.59 13.41
CA LEU A 462 -5.97 -18.41 13.46
C LEU A 462 -5.15 -19.48 14.22
N PRO A 463 -5.70 -20.32 15.14
CA PRO A 463 -4.94 -21.34 15.88
C PRO A 463 -4.00 -22.26 15.08
N ALA A 464 -4.29 -22.49 13.79
CA ALA A 464 -3.42 -23.28 12.90
C ALA A 464 -2.10 -22.57 12.54
N ILE A 465 -1.94 -21.29 12.92
CA ILE A 465 -0.76 -20.47 12.64
C ILE A 465 0.02 -20.28 13.94
N PRO A 466 1.35 -20.57 13.95
CA PRO A 466 2.22 -20.33 15.10
C PRO A 466 2.04 -18.93 15.68
N ALA A 467 1.91 -18.86 17.00
CA ALA A 467 1.55 -17.65 17.71
C ALA A 467 2.54 -17.30 18.84
N GLU A 468 2.71 -16.01 19.10
CA GLU A 468 3.46 -15.44 20.22
C GLU A 468 2.59 -14.43 20.97
N THR A 469 2.49 -14.56 22.29
CA THR A 469 1.85 -13.56 23.14
C THR A 469 2.82 -12.44 23.46
N VAL A 470 2.42 -11.19 23.22
CA VAL A 470 3.25 -9.98 23.44
C VAL A 470 2.80 -9.18 24.67
N VAL A 471 1.48 -9.12 24.92
CA VAL A 471 0.82 -8.44 26.06
C VAL A 471 -0.26 -9.34 26.62
#